data_AF-A0A2G2QJ29-F1
#
_entry.id   AF-A0A2G2QJ29-F1
#
_cell.length_a   1.000
_cell.length_b   1.000
_cell.length_c   1.000
_cell.angle_alpha   90.00
_cell.angle_beta   90.00
_cell.angle_gamma   90.00
#
_symmetry.space_group_name_H-M   'P 1'
#
loop_
_entity.id
_entity.type
_entity.pdbx_description
1 polymer ?
#
loop_
_entity_poly.entity_id
_entity_poly.type
_entity_poly.pdbx_seq_one_letter_code
_entity_poly.pdbx_strand_id
1 'polypeptide(L)'
;MTAHNLISALFLFLLSLLVSPIYADTKSTAPWGHAETLDIKYPPHKVIYDLTTGDLKELDFTLSRISYLNSLYGADPFESSIIVVIHEKALEHFAIENLSDNKQLMERARNLTIGSTIEFRMCKVSTKFKGYEPKDIHGFVQMVPMADAEIIRLQLEEGYAYIK
;
A
#
# COMPACT_ATOMS: atom_id res chain seq x y z
N MET A 1 -72.38 -19.07 19.27
CA MET A 1 -70.94 -19.22 19.58
C MET A 1 -70.77 -18.81 21.04
N THR A 2 -70.49 -19.77 21.93
CA THR A 2 -70.50 -19.55 23.38
C THR A 2 -69.26 -18.77 23.84
N ALA A 3 -69.37 -18.01 24.93
CA ALA A 3 -68.31 -17.12 25.44
C ALA A 3 -66.95 -17.82 25.67
N HIS A 4 -66.94 -19.14 25.86
CA HIS A 4 -65.74 -19.97 25.94
C HIS A 4 -64.91 -19.95 24.64
N ASN A 5 -65.56 -20.00 23.47
CA ASN A 5 -64.85 -20.02 22.18
C ASN A 5 -64.21 -18.65 21.87
N LEU A 6 -64.76 -17.56 22.40
CA LEU A 6 -64.20 -16.22 22.25
C LEU A 6 -62.94 -16.03 23.10
N ILE A 7 -62.93 -16.59 24.32
CA ILE A 7 -61.79 -16.51 25.25
C ILE A 7 -60.63 -17.38 24.76
N SER A 8 -60.91 -18.59 24.26
CA SER A 8 -59.88 -19.47 23.69
C SER A 8 -59.26 -18.89 22.41
N ALA A 9 -60.06 -18.24 21.55
CA ALA A 9 -59.56 -17.55 20.37
C ALA A 9 -58.70 -16.32 20.72
N LEU A 10 -59.09 -15.56 21.75
CA LEU A 10 -58.32 -14.42 22.24
C LEU A 10 -56.97 -14.86 22.85
N PHE A 11 -56.95 -15.99 23.55
CA PHE A 11 -55.75 -16.55 24.17
C PHE A 11 -54.76 -17.09 23.13
N LEU A 12 -55.25 -17.76 22.08
CA LEU A 12 -54.43 -18.20 20.94
C LEU A 12 -53.87 -17.04 20.12
N PHE A 13 -54.63 -15.95 19.97
CA PHE A 13 -54.15 -14.74 19.31
C PHE A 13 -53.07 -14.03 20.14
N LEU A 14 -53.25 -13.93 21.48
CA LEU A 14 -52.23 -13.38 22.38
C LEU A 14 -50.94 -14.21 22.41
N LEU A 15 -51.04 -15.54 22.33
CA LEU A 15 -49.87 -16.43 22.34
C LEU A 15 -49.05 -16.32 21.04
N SER A 16 -49.71 -16.04 19.90
CA SER A 16 -49.03 -15.83 18.62
C SER A 16 -48.22 -14.53 18.55
N LEU A 17 -48.57 -13.51 19.35
CA LEU A 17 -47.84 -12.25 19.44
C LEU A 17 -46.52 -12.38 20.24
N LEU A 18 -46.39 -13.40 21.09
CA LEU A 18 -45.21 -13.64 21.92
C LEU A 18 -44.06 -14.37 21.19
N VAL A 19 -44.29 -14.85 19.96
CA VAL A 19 -43.27 -15.58 19.17
C VAL A 19 -42.79 -14.75 17.98
N SER A 20 -42.90 -13.42 18.05
CA SER A 20 -42.18 -12.57 17.10
C SER A 20 -40.68 -12.80 17.33
N PRO A 21 -39.91 -13.33 16.36
CA PRO A 21 -38.47 -13.34 16.50
C PRO A 21 -38.07 -11.88 16.61
N ILE A 22 -37.57 -11.50 17.78
CA ILE A 22 -36.82 -10.26 17.94
C ILE A 22 -35.59 -10.44 17.06
N TYR A 23 -35.72 -10.08 15.79
CA TYR A 23 -34.57 -9.68 15.00
C TYR A 23 -34.05 -8.44 15.70
N ALA A 24 -33.15 -8.67 16.67
CA ALA A 24 -32.25 -7.65 17.12
C ALA A 24 -31.46 -7.27 15.87
N ASP A 25 -31.92 -6.24 15.17
CA ASP A 25 -31.09 -5.50 14.24
C ASP A 25 -29.94 -4.98 15.11
N THR A 26 -28.83 -5.72 15.08
CA THR A 26 -27.59 -5.31 15.71
C THR A 26 -27.30 -3.94 15.15
N LYS A 27 -27.59 -2.89 15.93
CA LYS A 27 -27.32 -1.49 15.57
C LYS A 27 -26.02 -1.47 14.79
N SER A 28 -26.13 -1.30 13.46
CA SER A 28 -24.95 -1.33 12.61
C SER A 28 -23.96 -0.34 13.19
N THR A 29 -22.78 -0.82 13.58
CA THR A 29 -21.73 0.04 14.12
C THR A 29 -21.22 1.03 13.07
N ALA A 30 -21.61 0.82 11.81
CA ALA A 30 -21.42 1.73 10.70
C ALA A 30 -22.72 2.51 10.42
N PRO A 31 -22.88 3.73 10.98
CA PRO A 31 -24.08 4.55 10.79
C PRO A 31 -24.32 4.97 9.33
N TRP A 32 -23.33 4.75 8.45
CA TRP A 32 -23.40 5.04 7.01
C TRP A 32 -23.30 3.77 6.14
N GLY A 33 -23.53 2.59 6.71
CA GLY A 33 -23.46 1.32 6.00
C GLY A 33 -22.03 0.83 5.74
N HIS A 34 -21.93 -0.28 5.00
CA HIS A 34 -20.66 -0.85 4.57
C HIS A 34 -20.33 -0.42 3.14
N ALA A 35 -19.04 -0.36 2.81
CA ALA A 35 -18.61 -0.03 1.46
C ALA A 35 -19.00 -1.12 0.45
N GLU A 36 -19.31 -0.69 -0.77
CA GLU A 36 -19.42 -1.59 -1.92
C GLU A 36 -18.04 -1.84 -2.54
N THR A 37 -17.86 -3.03 -3.10
CA THR A 37 -16.67 -3.39 -3.86
C THR A 37 -16.84 -3.00 -5.33
N LEU A 38 -15.91 -2.19 -5.86
CA LEU A 38 -15.84 -1.92 -7.29
C LEU A 38 -14.98 -2.99 -7.98
N ASP A 39 -15.50 -3.59 -9.06
CA ASP A 39 -14.72 -4.49 -9.93
C ASP A 39 -14.02 -3.67 -11.02
N ILE A 40 -12.83 -3.15 -10.70
CA ILE A 40 -12.02 -2.33 -11.60
C ILE A 40 -10.76 -3.11 -11.99
N LYS A 41 -10.52 -3.22 -13.29
CA LYS A 41 -9.25 -3.71 -13.84
C LYS A 41 -8.32 -2.53 -14.12
N TYR A 42 -7.19 -2.51 -13.45
CA TYR A 42 -6.18 -1.47 -13.63
C TYR A 42 -5.15 -1.92 -14.68
N PRO A 43 -4.95 -1.16 -15.78
CA PRO A 43 -3.87 -1.45 -16.70
C PRO A 43 -2.50 -1.12 -16.07
N PRO A 44 -1.41 -1.74 -16.54
CA PRO A 44 -0.05 -1.38 -16.15
C PRO A 44 0.27 0.09 -16.43
N HIS A 45 1.06 0.70 -15.55
CA HIS A 45 1.53 2.08 -15.68
C HIS A 45 2.99 2.24 -15.25
N LYS A 46 3.56 3.37 -15.65
CA LYS A 46 4.84 3.88 -15.16
C LYS A 46 4.61 4.74 -13.91
N VAL A 47 5.29 4.41 -12.82
CA VAL A 47 5.03 5.01 -11.50
C VAL A 47 6.32 5.34 -10.77
N ILE A 48 6.36 6.50 -10.14
CA ILE A 48 7.39 6.94 -9.21
C ILE A 48 6.85 6.78 -7.79
N TYR A 49 7.61 6.11 -6.93
CA TYR A 49 7.44 6.20 -5.48
C TYR A 49 8.50 7.12 -4.89
N ASP A 50 8.07 8.24 -4.33
CA ASP A 50 8.93 9.19 -3.63
C ASP A 50 9.13 8.77 -2.17
N LEU A 51 10.26 8.10 -1.90
CA LEU A 51 10.54 7.47 -0.62
C LEU A 51 11.40 8.38 0.25
N THR A 52 10.76 9.08 1.20
CA THR A 52 11.44 10.06 2.07
C THR A 52 11.45 9.71 3.56
N THR A 53 10.54 8.84 4.01
CA THR A 53 10.36 8.54 5.44
C THR A 53 11.54 7.81 6.06
N GLY A 54 11.88 8.17 7.30
CA GLY A 54 12.85 7.46 8.14
C GLY A 54 12.20 6.48 9.12
N ASP A 55 10.88 6.28 9.03
CA ASP A 55 10.18 5.30 9.86
C ASP A 55 10.23 3.93 9.19
N LEU A 56 10.82 2.94 9.88
CA LEU A 56 10.99 1.59 9.35
C LEU A 56 9.66 0.88 9.04
N LYS A 57 8.58 1.16 9.79
CA LYS A 57 7.27 0.54 9.53
C LYS A 57 6.63 1.16 8.30
N GLU A 58 6.75 2.47 8.11
CA GLU A 58 6.27 3.16 6.93
C GLU A 58 7.04 2.75 5.67
N LEU A 59 8.36 2.57 5.79
CA LEU A 59 9.20 1.98 4.73
C LEU A 59 8.72 0.56 4.38
N ASP A 60 8.54 -0.29 5.39
CA ASP A 60 8.09 -1.68 5.21
C ASP A 60 6.73 -1.74 4.49
N PHE A 61 5.79 -0.89 4.92
CA PHE A 61 4.48 -0.73 4.32
C PHE A 61 4.55 -0.23 2.87
N THR A 62 5.45 0.73 2.58
CA THR A 62 5.65 1.24 1.23
C THR A 62 6.19 0.17 0.29
N LEU A 63 7.17 -0.64 0.72
CA LEU A 63 7.63 -1.79 -0.06
C LEU A 63 6.51 -2.81 -0.31
N SER A 64 5.60 -3.00 0.64
CA SER A 64 4.41 -3.84 0.45
C SER A 64 3.46 -3.28 -0.61
N ARG A 65 3.23 -1.96 -0.62
CA ARG A 65 2.44 -1.27 -1.65
C ARG A 65 3.06 -1.43 -3.04
N ILE A 66 4.37 -1.25 -3.16
CA ILE A 66 5.12 -1.41 -4.40
C ILE A 66 4.99 -2.85 -4.93
N SER A 67 5.22 -3.85 -4.06
CA SER A 67 5.09 -5.27 -4.41
C SER A 67 3.68 -5.62 -4.92
N TYR A 68 2.66 -5.10 -4.23
CA TYR A 68 1.27 -5.35 -4.59
C TYR A 68 0.90 -4.68 -5.91
N LEU A 69 1.32 -3.44 -6.14
CA LEU A 69 1.08 -2.74 -7.40
C LEU A 69 1.74 -3.46 -8.59
N ASN A 70 3.00 -3.87 -8.44
CA ASN A 70 3.70 -4.68 -9.43
C ASN A 70 2.95 -5.98 -9.74
N SER A 71 2.43 -6.65 -8.71
CA SER A 71 1.61 -7.86 -8.88
C SER A 71 0.29 -7.60 -9.62
N LEU A 72 -0.37 -6.47 -9.32
CA LEU A 72 -1.59 -6.05 -10.03
C LEU A 72 -1.33 -5.76 -11.51
N TYR A 73 -0.16 -5.23 -11.84
CA TYR A 73 0.30 -5.00 -13.21
C TYR A 73 0.81 -6.28 -13.90
N GLY A 74 0.71 -7.44 -13.25
CA GLY A 74 1.20 -8.71 -13.78
C GLY A 74 2.72 -8.77 -13.93
N ALA A 75 3.46 -7.84 -13.31
CA ALA A 75 4.89 -7.63 -13.50
C ALA A 75 5.29 -7.54 -14.99
N ASP A 76 4.44 -6.92 -15.82
CA ASP A 76 4.66 -6.81 -17.27
C ASP A 76 5.91 -5.94 -17.58
N PRO A 77 7.00 -6.51 -18.14
CA PRO A 77 8.23 -5.79 -18.39
C PRO A 77 8.17 -4.80 -19.55
N PHE A 78 7.12 -4.84 -20.36
CA PHE A 78 6.95 -3.97 -21.52
C PHE A 78 6.06 -2.78 -21.21
N GLU A 79 5.05 -2.97 -20.35
CA GLU A 79 4.02 -1.96 -20.08
C GLU A 79 4.12 -1.32 -18.68
N SER A 80 4.80 -1.96 -17.72
CA SER A 80 4.98 -1.44 -16.35
C SER A 80 6.40 -0.96 -16.08
N SER A 81 6.54 0.07 -15.24
CA SER A 81 7.83 0.46 -14.67
C SER A 81 7.60 1.14 -13.34
N ILE A 82 8.30 0.70 -12.29
CA ILE A 82 8.18 1.30 -10.96
C ILE A 82 9.57 1.79 -10.54
N ILE A 83 9.71 3.10 -10.40
CA ILE A 83 10.96 3.71 -9.93
C ILE A 83 10.73 4.22 -8.52
N VAL A 84 11.49 3.67 -7.57
CA VAL A 84 11.52 4.12 -6.18
C VAL A 84 12.66 5.12 -6.03
N VAL A 85 12.33 6.41 -5.87
CA VAL A 85 13.31 7.47 -5.68
C VAL A 85 13.51 7.67 -4.18
N ILE A 86 14.69 7.28 -3.70
CA ILE A 86 15.10 7.37 -2.30
C ILE A 86 15.81 8.71 -2.07
N HIS A 87 15.28 9.50 -1.14
CA HIS A 87 15.99 10.68 -0.63
C HIS A 87 15.55 11.05 0.79
N GLU A 88 16.07 12.14 1.32
CA GLU A 88 15.86 12.60 2.71
C GLU A 88 16.24 11.54 3.78
N LYS A 89 15.30 11.16 4.65
CA LYS A 89 15.56 10.32 5.83
C LYS A 89 15.64 8.84 5.47
N ALA A 90 14.92 8.41 4.43
CA ALA A 90 14.94 7.02 3.96
C ALA A 90 16.36 6.55 3.59
N LEU A 91 17.19 7.48 3.08
CA LEU A 91 18.53 7.24 2.58
C LEU A 91 19.43 6.48 3.55
N GLU A 92 19.41 6.86 4.83
CA GLU A 92 20.27 6.28 5.87
C GLU A 92 20.06 4.77 5.98
N HIS A 93 18.84 4.29 5.78
CA HIS A 93 18.53 2.86 5.87
C HIS A 93 19.17 2.01 4.77
N PHE A 94 19.53 2.63 3.63
CA PHE A 94 20.10 1.97 2.47
C PHE A 94 21.65 2.04 2.41
N ALA A 95 22.27 2.68 3.41
CA ALA A 95 23.72 2.66 3.56
C ALA A 95 24.20 1.28 4.04
N ILE A 96 25.32 0.80 3.49
CA ILE A 96 25.90 -0.53 3.77
C ILE A 96 26.23 -0.69 5.25
N GLU A 97 26.70 0.37 5.91
CA GLU A 97 27.03 0.35 7.34
C GLU A 97 25.82 0.03 8.23
N ASN A 98 24.60 0.34 7.78
CA ASN A 98 23.37 0.10 8.51
C ASN A 98 22.72 -1.25 8.15
N LEU A 99 23.42 -2.11 7.40
CA LEU A 99 22.89 -3.41 6.98
C LEU A 99 22.60 -4.33 8.18
N SER A 100 23.39 -4.27 9.25
CA SER A 100 23.15 -5.11 10.44
C SER A 100 21.74 -4.88 11.01
N ASP A 101 21.33 -3.61 11.02
CA ASP A 101 20.10 -3.16 11.66
C ASP A 101 18.92 -3.23 10.68
N ASN A 102 19.19 -3.06 9.38
CA ASN A 102 18.19 -3.00 8.32
C ASN A 102 18.16 -4.24 7.41
N LYS A 103 18.77 -5.35 7.82
CA LYS A 103 18.94 -6.56 6.98
C LYS A 103 17.65 -7.00 6.30
N GLN A 104 16.56 -7.14 7.06
CA GLN A 104 15.27 -7.59 6.53
C GLN A 104 14.70 -6.59 5.52
N LEU A 105 14.80 -5.28 5.80
CA LEU A 105 14.35 -4.24 4.89
C LEU A 105 15.15 -4.28 3.57
N MET A 106 16.47 -4.40 3.65
CA MET A 106 17.36 -4.45 2.48
C MET A 106 17.15 -5.72 1.65
N GLU A 107 16.92 -6.87 2.30
CA GLU A 107 16.56 -8.11 1.60
C GLU A 107 15.22 -7.95 0.85
N ARG A 108 14.21 -7.34 1.47
CA ARG A 108 12.93 -7.05 0.81
C ARG A 108 13.11 -6.11 -0.38
N ALA A 109 13.80 -4.99 -0.20
CA ALA A 109 14.05 -4.02 -1.26
C ALA A 109 14.83 -4.65 -2.43
N ARG A 110 15.90 -5.40 -2.16
CA ARG A 110 16.66 -6.12 -3.17
C ARG A 110 15.81 -7.16 -3.90
N ASN A 111 15.00 -7.94 -3.18
CA ASN A 111 14.18 -8.98 -3.80
C ASN A 111 13.14 -8.38 -4.75
N LEU A 112 12.66 -7.15 -4.47
CA LEU A 112 11.77 -6.45 -5.39
C LEU A 112 12.41 -6.14 -6.73
N THR A 113 13.74 -6.05 -6.85
CA THR A 113 14.40 -5.75 -8.14
C THR A 113 14.69 -7.00 -8.97
N ILE A 114 14.57 -8.20 -8.41
CA ILE A 114 14.97 -9.43 -9.08
C ILE A 114 13.83 -9.91 -9.99
N GLY A 115 14.06 -9.88 -11.31
CA GLY A 115 13.09 -10.38 -12.29
C GLY A 115 11.82 -9.54 -12.39
N SER A 116 11.89 -8.25 -12.04
CA SER A 116 10.77 -7.31 -12.06
C SER A 116 11.12 -6.02 -12.82
N THR A 117 10.17 -5.09 -12.89
CA THR A 117 10.33 -3.73 -13.45
C THR A 117 10.61 -2.65 -12.40
N ILE A 118 10.97 -3.08 -11.18
CA ILE A 118 11.19 -2.19 -10.04
C ILE A 118 12.67 -1.81 -9.94
N GLU A 119 12.94 -0.50 -9.95
CA GLU A 119 14.27 0.07 -9.78
C GLU A 119 14.31 1.00 -8.57
N PHE A 120 15.41 0.95 -7.81
CA PHE A 120 15.68 1.92 -6.75
C PHE A 120 16.72 2.93 -7.24
N ARG A 121 16.40 4.22 -7.15
CA ARG A 121 17.28 5.34 -7.50
C ARG A 121 17.48 6.22 -6.28
N MET A 122 18.70 6.71 -6.04
CA MET A 122 19.04 7.51 -4.87
C MET A 122 19.78 8.79 -5.24
N CYS A 123 19.44 9.89 -4.56
CA CYS A 123 20.03 11.19 -4.78
C CYS A 123 21.50 11.28 -4.32
N LYS A 124 22.43 11.49 -5.26
CA LYS A 124 23.86 11.69 -4.98
C LYS A 124 24.15 12.95 -4.16
N VAL A 125 23.39 14.02 -4.38
CA VAL A 125 23.53 15.26 -3.60
C VAL A 125 23.16 14.99 -2.13
N SER A 126 22.05 14.30 -1.87
CA SER A 126 21.60 13.97 -0.52
C SER A 126 22.54 13.00 0.18
N THR A 127 23.09 11.98 -0.51
CA THR A 127 24.09 11.08 0.09
C THR A 127 25.33 11.86 0.53
N LYS A 128 25.80 12.79 -0.31
CA LYS A 128 26.97 13.62 0.01
C LYS A 128 26.75 14.50 1.23
N PHE A 129 25.56 15.10 1.38
CA PHE A 129 25.20 15.88 2.58
C PHE A 129 25.20 15.04 3.86
N LYS A 130 24.98 13.73 3.74
CA LYS A 130 25.03 12.76 4.83
C LYS A 130 26.42 12.12 5.03
N GLY A 131 27.40 12.48 4.20
CA GLY A 131 28.76 11.94 4.27
C GLY A 131 28.96 10.59 3.57
N TYR A 132 27.98 10.13 2.78
CA TYR A 132 28.04 8.90 2.01
C TYR A 132 28.53 9.13 0.57
N GLU A 133 29.34 8.21 0.08
CA GLU A 133 29.75 8.09 -1.32
C GLU A 133 29.06 6.88 -1.98
N PRO A 134 29.05 6.77 -3.32
CA PRO A 134 28.41 5.65 -4.02
C PRO A 134 28.88 4.25 -3.56
N LYS A 135 30.14 4.14 -3.11
CA LYS A 135 30.70 2.89 -2.58
C LYS A 135 30.10 2.45 -1.23
N ASP A 136 29.40 3.34 -0.55
CA ASP A 136 28.81 3.12 0.77
C ASP A 136 27.34 2.70 0.65
N ILE A 137 26.79 2.64 -0.57
CA ILE A 137 25.39 2.31 -0.86
C ILE A 137 25.29 0.93 -1.53
N HIS A 138 24.24 0.18 -1.22
CA HIS A 138 24.02 -1.14 -1.82
C HIS A 138 23.91 -1.10 -3.35
N GLY A 139 24.58 -2.01 -4.04
CA GLY A 139 24.70 -2.00 -5.51
C GLY A 139 23.42 -2.27 -6.31
N PHE A 140 22.29 -2.60 -5.67
CA PHE A 140 20.98 -2.66 -6.34
C PHE A 140 20.31 -1.28 -6.44
N VAL A 141 20.87 -0.27 -5.76
CA VAL A 141 20.43 1.12 -5.81
C VAL A 141 21.29 1.88 -6.83
N GLN A 142 20.65 2.55 -7.77
CA GLN A 142 21.33 3.38 -8.76
C GLN A 142 21.43 4.83 -8.24
N MET A 143 22.58 5.47 -8.43
CA MET A 143 22.78 6.84 -8.00
C MET A 143 22.41 7.83 -9.11
N VAL A 144 21.46 8.71 -8.86
CA VAL A 144 21.10 9.82 -9.76
C VAL A 144 21.68 11.14 -9.24
N PRO A 145 21.96 12.13 -10.10
CA PRO A 145 22.55 13.40 -9.66
C PRO A 145 21.72 14.10 -8.57
N MET A 146 20.40 14.17 -8.74
CA MET A 146 19.48 14.84 -7.82
C MET A 146 18.08 14.20 -7.90
N ALA A 147 17.47 13.86 -6.76
CA ALA A 147 16.14 13.23 -6.72
C ALA A 147 15.06 14.12 -7.35
N ASP A 148 14.97 15.40 -6.97
CA ASP A 148 13.92 16.29 -7.49
C ASP A 148 13.99 16.43 -9.02
N ALA A 149 15.20 16.59 -9.57
CA ALA A 149 15.41 16.65 -11.01
C ALA A 149 15.02 15.33 -11.70
N GLU A 150 15.33 14.20 -11.05
CA GLU A 150 14.97 12.88 -11.57
C GLU A 150 13.45 12.67 -11.56
N ILE A 151 12.76 13.07 -10.50
CA ILE A 151 11.30 13.01 -10.40
C ILE A 151 10.67 13.88 -11.50
N ILE A 152 11.15 15.11 -11.68
CA ILE A 152 10.67 16.03 -12.73
C ILE A 152 10.87 15.40 -14.12
N ARG A 153 12.05 14.86 -14.40
CA ARG A 153 12.38 14.19 -15.67
C ARG A 153 11.44 13.02 -15.93
N LEU A 154 11.26 12.15 -14.95
CA LEU A 154 10.38 10.98 -15.05
C LEU A 154 8.91 11.38 -15.26
N GLN A 155 8.42 12.39 -14.56
CA GLN A 155 7.03 12.85 -14.73
C GLN A 155 6.80 13.55 -16.06
N LEU A 156 7.62 14.54 -16.40
CA LEU A 156 7.35 15.45 -17.52
C LEU A 156 7.85 14.92 -18.86
N GLU A 157 8.95 14.17 -18.87
CA GLU A 157 9.58 13.70 -20.11
C GLU A 157 9.23 12.24 -20.40
N GLU A 158 9.08 11.41 -19.35
CA GLU A 158 8.83 9.96 -19.50
C GLU A 158 7.40 9.52 -19.17
N GLY A 159 6.55 10.42 -18.68
CA GLY A 159 5.13 10.17 -18.43
C GLY A 159 4.83 9.30 -17.20
N TYR A 160 5.70 9.31 -16.19
CA TYR A 160 5.47 8.56 -14.95
C TYR A 160 4.44 9.27 -14.05
N ALA A 161 3.56 8.51 -13.42
CA ALA A 161 2.69 8.97 -12.35
C ALA A 161 3.47 9.07 -11.03
N TYR A 162 3.19 10.08 -10.20
CA TYR A 162 3.87 10.29 -8.92
C TYR A 162 3.03 9.79 -7.74
N ILE A 163 3.68 9.07 -6.82
CA ILE A 163 3.12 8.56 -5.57
C ILE A 163 4.04 8.93 -4.42
N LYS A 164 3.44 9.37 -3.30
CA LYS A 164 4.09 9.57 -2.02
C LYS A 164 3.65 8.50 -1.00
#